data_AF-A0A1I1KZ15-F1
#
_entry.id   AF-A0A1I1KZ15-F1
#
_cell.length_a   1.000
_cell.length_b   1.000
_cell.length_c   1.000
_cell.angle_alpha   90.00
_cell.angle_beta   90.00
_cell.angle_gamma   90.00
#
_symmetry.space_group_name_H-M   'P 1'
#
loop_
_entity.id
_entity.type
_entity.pdbx_description
1 polymer ?
#
loop_
_entity_poly.entity_id
_entity_poly.type
_entity_poly.pdbx_seq_one_letter_code
_entity_poly.pdbx_strand_id
1 'polypeptide(L)' 'MSKYVSLDKRSKKQQKEYHSKQRRTWGDLNPVTRSVTNGKAYNRKKEKERISKEFRDGFGADSFILQI' A
#
# COMPACT_ATOMS: atom_id res chain seq x y z
N MET A 1 -26.23 -38.77 -4.13
CA MET A 1 -25.74 -37.50 -3.54
C MET A 1 -24.30 -37.29 -3.96
N SER A 2 -23.94 -36.11 -4.47
CA SER A 2 -22.52 -35.79 -4.67
C SER A 2 -21.85 -35.66 -3.30
N LYS A 3 -20.67 -36.25 -3.16
CA LYS A 3 -19.89 -36.14 -1.92
C LYS A 3 -19.33 -34.71 -1.84
N TYR A 4 -19.34 -34.14 -0.64
CA TYR A 4 -18.70 -32.85 -0.41
C TYR A 4 -17.19 -32.98 -0.67
N VAL A 5 -16.65 -32.03 -1.44
CA VAL A 5 -15.20 -31.91 -1.70
C VAL A 5 -14.75 -30.56 -1.17
N SER A 6 -13.79 -30.58 -0.24
CA SER A 6 -13.15 -29.37 0.30
C SER A 6 -12.45 -28.58 -0.81
N LEU A 7 -12.34 -27.26 -0.68
CA LEU A 7 -11.83 -26.38 -1.74
C LEU A 7 -10.45 -26.78 -2.25
N ASP A 8 -9.54 -27.13 -1.34
CA ASP A 8 -8.15 -27.48 -1.67
C ASP A 8 -8.04 -28.74 -2.55
N LYS A 9 -9.03 -29.62 -2.45
CA LYS A 9 -9.10 -30.89 -3.20
C LYS A 9 -9.82 -30.75 -4.54
N ARG A 10 -10.34 -29.57 -4.88
CA ARG A 10 -10.98 -29.30 -6.18
C ARG A 10 -9.93 -29.00 -7.24
N SER A 11 -10.31 -29.11 -8.51
CA SER A 11 -9.41 -28.69 -9.59
C SER A 11 -9.11 -27.19 -9.51
N LYS A 12 -7.94 -26.76 -10.00
CA LYS A 12 -7.55 -25.34 -10.03
C LYS A 12 -8.59 -24.44 -10.70
N LYS A 13 -9.29 -24.96 -11.72
CA LYS A 13 -10.38 -24.27 -12.42
C LYS A 13 -11.57 -23.99 -11.48
N GLN A 14 -12.01 -25.01 -10.73
CA GLN A 14 -13.13 -24.87 -9.80
C GLN A 14 -12.79 -23.96 -8.61
N GLN A 15 -11.55 -24.00 -8.12
CA GLN A 15 -11.09 -23.07 -7.07
C GLN A 15 -11.14 -21.62 -7.57
N LYS A 16 -10.65 -21.36 -8.79
CA LYS A 16 -10.71 -20.03 -9.42
C LYS A 16 -12.14 -19.53 -9.57
N GLU A 17 -13.06 -20.37 -10.04
CA GLU A 17 -14.48 -20.03 -10.15
C GLU A 17 -15.10 -19.71 -8.79
N TYR A 18 -14.80 -20.50 -7.76
CA TYR A 18 -15.26 -20.23 -6.39
C TYR A 18 -14.79 -18.86 -5.89
N HIS A 19 -13.49 -18.58 -5.93
CA HIS A 19 -12.96 -17.29 -5.47
C HIS A 19 -13.44 -16.13 -6.35
N SER A 20 -13.70 -16.37 -7.64
CA SER A 20 -14.27 -15.34 -8.51
C SER A 20 -15.68 -14.92 -8.10
N LYS A 21 -16.48 -15.86 -7.60
CA LYS A 21 -17.82 -15.55 -7.06
C LYS A 21 -17.75 -14.81 -5.73
N GLN A 22 -16.71 -15.05 -4.93
CA GLN A 22 -16.51 -14.39 -3.63
C GLN A 22 -15.92 -12.98 -3.77
N ARG A 23 -15.20 -12.69 -4.86
CA ARG A 23 -14.62 -11.37 -5.12
C ARG A 23 -15.73 -10.33 -5.25
N ARG A 24 -15.63 -9.25 -4.46
CA ARG A 24 -16.47 -8.06 -4.57
C ARG A 24 -15.74 -6.96 -5.34
N THR A 25 -16.51 -6.04 -5.89
CA THR A 25 -15.98 -4.77 -6.38
C THR A 25 -15.61 -3.88 -5.20
N TRP A 26 -14.82 -2.84 -5.44
CA TRP A 26 -14.53 -1.84 -4.42
C TRP A 26 -15.77 -1.03 -3.98
N GLY A 27 -16.93 -1.23 -4.61
CA GLY A 27 -18.15 -0.46 -4.34
C GLY A 27 -17.96 1.00 -4.76
N ASP A 28 -18.31 1.91 -3.85
CA ASP A 28 -18.14 3.36 -4.05
C ASP A 28 -16.70 3.83 -3.79
N LEU A 29 -15.84 2.98 -3.24
CA LEU A 29 -14.44 3.31 -3.01
C LEU A 29 -13.66 3.22 -4.34
N ASN A 30 -13.16 4.37 -4.79
CA ASN A 30 -12.10 4.38 -5.78
C ASN A 30 -10.77 4.04 -5.08
N PRO A 31 -10.05 2.95 -5.43
CA PRO A 31 -8.77 2.61 -4.82
C PRO A 31 -7.69 3.70 -4.99
N VAL A 32 -7.94 4.73 -5.79
CA VAL A 32 -7.18 5.99 -5.82
C VAL A 32 -7.56 6.88 -4.61
N THR A 33 -7.51 6.34 -3.38
CA THR A 33 -7.66 7.16 -2.16
C THR A 33 -6.39 7.93 -1.81
N ARG A 34 -5.25 7.52 -2.34
CA ARG A 34 -3.96 8.21 -2.20
C ARG A 34 -3.50 8.77 -3.55
N SER A 35 -4.24 9.74 -4.07
CA SER A 35 -3.70 10.56 -5.16
C SER A 35 -2.62 11.47 -4.58
N VAL A 36 -1.37 11.33 -5.03
CA VAL A 36 -0.32 12.27 -4.66
C VAL A 36 -0.64 13.58 -5.38
N THR A 37 -0.82 14.65 -4.63
CA THR A 37 -1.16 15.99 -5.18
C THR A 37 -0.16 16.46 -6.24
N ASN A 38 1.09 15.97 -6.21
CA ASN A 38 2.10 16.19 -7.24
C ASN A 38 2.93 14.91 -7.48
N GLY A 39 2.95 14.38 -8.71
CA GLY A 39 3.73 13.20 -9.08
C GLY A 39 5.25 13.36 -8.93
N LYS A 40 5.75 14.59 -8.77
CA LYS A 40 7.15 14.93 -8.51
C LYS A 40 7.43 15.32 -7.05
N ALA A 41 6.46 15.16 -6.14
CA ALA A 41 6.62 15.52 -4.73
C ALA A 41 7.79 14.78 -4.07
N TYR A 42 8.00 13.51 -4.45
CA TYR A 42 9.12 12.72 -3.95
C TYR A 42 10.30 12.75 -4.94
N ASN A 43 11.38 13.44 -4.57
CA ASN A 43 12.65 13.43 -5.29
C ASN A 43 13.74 12.81 -4.42
N ARG A 44 14.12 11.57 -4.73
CA ARG A 44 15.09 10.77 -3.96
C ARG A 44 16.46 11.43 -3.84
N LYS A 45 16.90 12.21 -4.84
CA LYS A 45 18.20 12.90 -4.79
C LYS A 45 18.18 13.99 -3.71
N LYS A 46 17.13 14.80 -3.71
CA LYS A 46 16.91 15.86 -2.72
C LYS A 46 16.76 15.29 -1.31
N GLU A 47 16.06 14.16 -1.16
CA GLU A 47 15.88 13.52 0.15
C GLU A 47 17.21 12.99 0.71
N LYS A 48 18.05 12.38 -0.13
CA LYS A 48 19.39 11.94 0.27
C LYS A 48 20.29 13.11 0.68
N GLU A 49 20.22 14.22 -0.06
CA GLU A 49 20.96 15.44 0.28
C GLU A 49 20.49 16.02 1.62
N ARG A 50 19.17 16.06 1.87
CA ARG A 50 18.59 16.46 3.15
C ARG A 50 19.10 15.59 4.30
N ILE A 51 18.97 14.27 4.19
CA ILE A 51 19.42 13.32 5.23
C ILE A 51 20.93 13.45 5.46
N SER A 52 21.72 13.59 4.38
CA SER A 52 23.17 13.74 4.49
C SER A 52 23.56 15.06 5.17
N LYS A 53 22.78 16.12 4.95
CA LYS A 53 22.95 17.40 5.61
C LYS A 53 22.55 17.32 7.10
N GLU A 54 21.41 16.71 7.42
CA GLU A 54 20.96 16.47 8.80
C GLU A 54 21.97 15.64 9.61
N PHE A 55 22.60 14.63 8.99
CA PHE A 55 23.67 13.84 9.61
C PHE A 55 24.97 14.62 9.82
N ARG A 56 25.29 15.59 8.95
CA ARG A 56 26.50 16.45 9.09
C ARG A 56 26.29 17.58 10.08
N ASP A 57 25.12 18.19 10.08
CA ASP A 57 24.75 19.32 10.94
C ASP A 57 24.38 18.86 12.37
N GLY A 58 24.41 17.54 12.62
CA GLY A 58 24.34 16.93 13.95
C GLY A 58 23.03 17.18 14.68
N PHE A 59 21.94 16.47 14.32
CA PHE A 59 20.69 16.33 15.12
C PHE A 59 20.23 17.61 15.86
N GLY A 60 20.39 18.78 15.24
CA GLY A 60 20.37 20.06 15.94
C GLY A 60 19.76 21.19 15.13
N ALA A 61 18.75 20.91 14.32
CA ALA A 61 17.88 21.92 13.72
C ALA A 61 16.62 21.27 13.17
N ASP A 62 15.64 21.03 14.05
CA ASP A 62 14.21 21.13 13.76
C ASP A 62 13.44 20.95 15.09
N SER A 63 13.76 21.80 16.07
CA SER A 63 13.06 21.93 17.36
C SER A 63 11.71 22.66 17.20
N PHE A 64 10.92 22.29 16.19
CA PHE A 64 9.58 22.87 15.95
C PHE A 64 8.52 21.80 15.67
N ILE A 65 8.64 20.64 16.30
CA ILE A 65 7.51 19.72 16.50
C ILE A 65 7.42 19.41 17.99
N LEU A 66 6.76 20.31 18.73
CA LEU A 66 5.94 20.07 19.94
C LEU A 66 5.66 21.42 20.60
N GLN A 67 4.77 22.20 19.98
CA GLN A 67 3.97 23.20 20.68
C GLN A 67 2.50 22.80 20.47
N ILE A 68 2.06 21.87 21.32
CA ILE A 68 0.67 21.74 21.74
C ILE A 68 0.68 22.02 23.24
#